data_AF-X1Q5Z8-F1
#
_entry.id   AF-X1Q5Z8-F1
#
_cell.length_a   1.000
_cell.length_b   1.000
_cell.length_c   1.000
_cell.angle_alpha   90.00
_cell.angle_beta   90.00
_cell.angle_gamma   90.00
#
_symmetry.space_group_name_H-M   'P 1'
#
loop_
_entity.id
_entity.type
_entity.pdbx_description
1 polymer ?
#
loop_
_entity_poly.entity_id
_entity_poly.type
_entity_poly.pdbx_seq_one_letter_code
_entity_poly.pdbx_strand_id
1 'polypeptide(L)' 'MNMKIALAGKGGTGKTTIGSLIIRSLIEGKKGSILALDADPNSNLA' A
#
# COMPACT_ATOMS: atom_id res chain seq x y z
N MET A 1 16.68 -2.45 9.82
CA MET A 1 16.51 -1.78 8.51
C MET A 1 15.03 -1.75 8.17
N ASN A 2 14.48 -0.60 7.79
CA ASN A 2 13.06 -0.48 7.43
C ASN A 2 12.92 -0.52 5.91
N MET A 3 12.04 -1.39 5.40
CA MET A 3 11.68 -1.45 3.98
C MET A 3 10.65 -0.36 3.67
N LYS A 4 10.85 0.40 2.60
CA LYS A 4 9.91 1.43 2.11
C LYS A 4 9.46 1.07 0.71
N ILE A 5 8.16 1.08 0.47
CA ILE A 5 7.54 0.77 -0.83
C ILE A 5 6.69 1.98 -1.23
N ALA A 6 6.91 2.52 -2.43
CA ALA A 6 6.14 3.63 -2.97
C ALA A 6 5.48 3.20 -4.29
N LEU A 7 4.18 3.48 -4.44
CA LEU A 7 3.40 3.13 -5.63
C LEU A 7 3.07 4.40 -6.41
N ALA A 8 3.52 4.48 -7.66
CA ALA A 8 3.29 5.61 -8.57
C ALA A 8 2.70 5.14 -9.89
N GLY A 9 2.02 6.05 -10.60
CA GLY A 9 1.33 5.73 -11.86
C GLY A 9 0.15 6.65 -12.13
N LYS A 10 -0.36 6.62 -13.37
CA LYS A 10 -1.47 7.45 -13.84
C LYS A 10 -2.75 7.21 -12.99
N GLY A 11 -3.66 8.19 -12.97
CA GLY A 11 -4.99 8.02 -12.36
C GLY A 11 -5.73 6.81 -12.95
N GLY A 12 -6.33 5.98 -12.10
CA GLY A 12 -7.12 4.82 -12.52
C GLY A 12 -6.33 3.55 -12.86
N THR A 13 -5.01 3.49 -12.67
CA THR A 13 -4.20 2.29 -12.98
C THR A 13 -4.20 1.23 -11.87
N GLY A 14 -5.09 1.32 -10.88
CA GLY A 14 -5.21 0.32 -9.81
C GLY A 14 -4.14 0.39 -8.71
N LYS A 15 -3.45 1.53 -8.52
CA LYS A 15 -2.40 1.69 -7.50
C LYS A 15 -2.89 1.33 -6.09
N THR A 16 -4.05 1.86 -5.69
CA THR A 16 -4.66 1.57 -4.39
C THR A 16 -4.99 0.09 -4.25
N THR A 17 -5.52 -0.54 -5.31
CA THR A 17 -5.84 -1.98 -5.34
C THR A 17 -4.60 -2.83 -5.15
N ILE A 18 -3.50 -2.50 -5.83
CA ILE A 18 -2.23 -3.23 -5.66
C ILE A 18 -1.64 -2.95 -4.28
N GLY A 19 -1.74 -1.71 -3.78
CA GLY A 19 -1.30 -1.32 -2.44
C GLY A 19 -1.98 -2.14 -1.35
N SER A 20 -3.31 -2.30 -1.41
CA SER A 20 -4.04 -3.11 -0.43
C SER A 20 -3.65 -4.60 -0.49
N LEU A 21 -3.42 -5.15 -1.68
CA LEU A 21 -2.93 -6.53 -1.84
C LEU A 21 -1.52 -6.73 -1.27
N ILE A 22 -0.62 -5.77 -1.48
CA ILE A 22 0.74 -5.81 -0.91
C ILE A 22 0.65 -5.77 0.62
N ILE A 23 -0.12 -4.84 1.19
CA ILE A 23 -0.30 -4.71 2.64
C ILE A 23 -0.86 -6.02 3.21
N ARG A 24 -1.91 -6.57 2.59
CA ARG A 24 -2.50 -7.86 2.98
C ARG A 24 -1.46 -8.99 2.97
N SER A 25 -0.67 -9.11 1.90
CA SER A 25 0.36 -10.14 1.80
C SER A 25 1.44 -9.98 2.88
N LEU A 26 1.83 -8.76 3.24
CA LEU A 26 2.79 -8.48 4.30
C LEU A 26 2.24 -8.83 5.70
N ILE A 27 0.94 -8.57 5.93
CA ILE A 27 0.24 -8.96 7.17
C ILE A 27 0.18 -10.49 7.27
N GLU A 28 -0.26 -11.17 6.21
CA GLU A 28 -0.36 -12.64 6.16
C GLU A 28 1.02 -13.30 6.36
N GLY A 29 2.08 -12.70 5.81
CA GLY A 29 3.46 -13.13 6.01
C GLY A 29 4.08 -12.81 7.38
N LYS A 30 3.31 -12.23 8.32
CA LYS A 30 3.75 -11.84 9.67
C LYS A 30 5.04 -11.01 9.69
N LYS A 31 5.19 -10.08 8.73
CA LYS A 31 6.43 -9.28 8.53
C LYS A 31 6.67 -8.18 9.58
N GLY A 32 5.91 -8.17 10.68
CA GLY A 32 6.01 -7.16 11.74
C GLY A 32 5.04 -6.01 11.55
N SER A 33 5.35 -4.86 12.15
CA SER A 33 4.52 -3.65 12.06
C SER A 33 4.59 -3.05 10.66
N ILE A 34 3.42 -2.70 10.11
CA ILE A 34 3.27 -2.10 8.78
C ILE A 34 2.65 -0.71 8.96
N LEU A 35 3.30 0.30 8.37
CA LEU A 35 2.74 1.65 8.24
C LEU A 35 2.34 1.86 6.78
N ALA A 36 1.03 2.01 6.55
CA ALA A 36 0.48 2.35 5.24
C ALA A 36 0.10 3.83 5.20
N LEU A 37 0.47 4.51 4.10
CA LEU A 37 0.17 5.92 3.87
C LEU A 37 -0.53 6.05 2.51
N ASP A 38 -1.72 6.62 2.49
CA ASP A 38 -2.42 6.98 1.26
C ASP A 38 -2.06 8.43 0.89
N ALA A 39 -1.45 8.61 -0.28
CA ALA A 39 -1.04 9.91 -0.79
C ALA A 39 -2.01 10.46 -1.86
N ASP A 40 -3.11 9.75 -2.14
CA ASP A 40 -4.19 10.26 -2.98
C ASP A 40 -5.10 11.21 -2.16
N PRO A 41 -5.54 12.35 -2.73
CA PRO A 41 -6.42 13.30 -2.04
C PRO A 41 -7.80 12.70 -1.70
N ASN A 42 -8.22 11.68 -2.44
CA ASN A 42 -9.35 10.84 -2.10
C ASN A 42 -8.83 9.61 -1.38
N SER A 43 -9.04 9.51 -0.07
CA SER A 43 -8.66 8.33 0.70
C SER A 43 -9.42 7.10 0.21
N ASN A 44 -8.72 6.21 -0.46
CA ASN A 44 -9.28 4.96 -1.01
C ASN A 44 -8.69 3.72 -0.34
N LEU A 45 -7.75 3.91 0.59
CA LEU A 45 -7.18 2.89 1.45
C LEU A 45 -7.92 2.89 2.80
N ALA A 46 -8.91 2.00 2.94
CA ALA A 46 -9.71 1.81 4.15
C ALA A 46 -9.52 0.39 4.73
#